data_AF-A0A382LMB6-F1
#
_entry.id   AF-A0A382LMB6-F1
#
_cell.length_a   1.000
_cell.length_b   1.000
_cell.length_c   1.000
_cell.angle_alpha   90.00
_cell.angle_beta   90.00
_cell.angle_gamma   90.00
#
_symmetry.space_group_name_H-M   'P 1'
#
loop_
_entity.id
_entity.type
_entity.pdbx_description
1 polymer ?
#
loop_
_entity_poly.entity_id
_entity_poly.type
_entity_poly.pdbx_seq_one_letter_code
_entity_poly.pdbx_strand_id
1 'polypeptide(L)' 'MVLKISGEAMAKVTTVDLRNVAVVGHGDTGKTTLVSACLYTTGTVNRMGLVDQ' A
#
# COMPACT_ATOMS: atom_id res chain seq x y z
N MET A 1 22.44 -15.65 30.47
CA MET A 1 21.22 -14.93 30.04
C MET A 1 21.41 -14.56 28.58
N VAL A 2 20.98 -15.43 27.66
CA VAL A 2 21.12 -15.21 26.21
C VAL A 2 19.76 -14.72 25.70
N LEU A 3 19.72 -13.47 25.25
CA LEU A 3 18.52 -12.87 24.67
C LEU A 3 18.32 -13.43 23.26
N LYS A 4 17.27 -14.25 23.11
CA LYS A 4 16.84 -14.82 21.83
C LYS A 4 16.01 -13.74 21.12
N ILE A 5 16.61 -13.04 20.17
CA ILE A 5 15.89 -12.13 19.27
C ILE A 5 15.06 -12.99 18.31
N SER A 6 13.78 -13.16 18.63
CA SER A 6 12.78 -13.76 17.75
C SER A 6 12.60 -12.84 16.55
N GLY A 7 13.09 -13.26 15.38
CA GLY A 7 12.85 -12.55 14.12
C GLY A 7 11.36 -12.58 13.80
N GLU A 8 10.77 -11.41 13.53
CA GLU A 8 9.39 -11.32 13.06
C GLU A 8 9.26 -12.02 11.70
N ALA A 9 8.26 -12.90 11.59
CA ALA A 9 7.99 -13.63 10.36
C ALA A 9 7.37 -12.70 9.31
N MET A 10 8.07 -12.46 8.21
CA MET A 10 7.51 -11.76 7.04
C MET A 10 6.33 -12.56 6.45
N ALA A 11 5.27 -11.88 6.04
CA ALA A 11 4.12 -12.50 5.41
C ALA A 11 4.56 -13.35 4.19
N LYS A 12 4.20 -14.64 4.19
CA LYS A 12 4.50 -15.54 3.07
C LYS A 12 3.55 -15.23 1.92
N VAL A 13 4.02 -14.44 0.96
CA VAL A 13 3.28 -14.10 -0.26
C VAL A 13 3.72 -15.02 -1.39
N THR A 14 2.77 -15.65 -2.11
CA THR A 14 3.10 -16.44 -3.30
C THR A 14 3.14 -15.54 -4.53
N THR A 15 3.85 -15.96 -5.58
CA THR A 15 3.92 -15.18 -6.83
C THR A 15 2.56 -14.98 -7.48
N VAL A 16 1.60 -15.89 -7.25
CA VAL A 16 0.23 -15.82 -7.76
C VAL A 16 -0.56 -14.67 -7.13
N ASP A 17 -0.19 -14.28 -5.90
CA ASP A 17 -0.85 -13.22 -5.14
C ASP A 17 -0.29 -11.82 -5.45
N LEU A 18 0.86 -11.73 -6.14
CA LEU A 18 1.47 -10.45 -6.52
C LEU A 18 0.81 -9.87 -7.78
N ARG A 19 0.43 -8.58 -7.71
CA ARG A 19 -0.15 -7.84 -8.84
C ARG A 19 0.69 -6.61 -9.15
N ASN A 20 1.32 -6.59 -10.32
CA ASN A 20 1.93 -5.38 -10.86
C ASN A 20 0.87 -4.56 -11.60
N VAL A 21 0.52 -3.41 -11.03
CA VAL A 21 -0.50 -2.52 -11.59
C VAL A 21 0.07 -1.10 -11.68
N ALA A 22 -0.19 -0.43 -12.79
CA ALA A 22 0.12 0.99 -12.99
C ALA A 22 -1.18 1.78 -13.19
N VAL A 23 -1.31 2.91 -12.51
CA VAL A 23 -2.47 3.81 -12.63
C VAL A 23 -2.07 5.01 -13.48
N VAL A 24 -2.69 5.17 -14.65
CA VAL A 24 -2.38 6.20 -15.65
C VAL A 24 -3.63 6.94 -16.11
N GLY A 25 -3.47 8.18 -16.61
CA GLY A 25 -4.58 9.07 -16.95
C GLY A 25 -4.14 10.53 -17.10
N HIS A 26 -4.98 11.35 -17.71
CA HIS A 26 -4.75 12.79 -17.97
C HIS A 26 -4.50 13.60 -16.69
N GLY A 27 -4.02 14.85 -16.82
CA GLY A 27 -3.95 15.78 -15.68
C GLY A 27 -5.29 15.86 -14.94
N ASP A 28 -5.25 15.95 -13.61
CA ASP A 28 -6.44 16.11 -12.75
C ASP A 28 -7.52 15.02 -12.81
N THR A 29 -7.23 13.84 -13.37
CA THR A 29 -8.18 12.70 -13.38
C THR A 29 -8.22 11.90 -12.06
N GLY A 30 -7.68 12.44 -10.96
CA GLY A 30 -7.79 11.81 -9.64
C GLY A 30 -6.95 10.55 -9.41
N LYS A 31 -5.88 10.31 -10.19
CA LYS A 31 -5.00 9.13 -10.04
C LYS A 31 -4.46 8.99 -8.61
N THR A 32 -3.93 10.09 -8.07
CA THR A 32 -3.35 10.13 -6.72
C THR A 32 -4.43 9.90 -5.66
N THR A 33 -5.61 10.49 -5.85
CA THR A 33 -6.77 10.28 -4.96
C THR A 33 -7.21 8.82 -4.95
N LEU A 34 -7.29 8.18 -6.12
CA LEU A 34 -7.66 6.77 -6.24
C LEU A 34 -6.67 5.86 -5.50
N VAL A 35 -5.36 6.04 -5.73
CA VAL A 35 -4.33 5.25 -5.05
C VAL A 35 -4.37 5.47 -3.54
N SER A 36 -4.60 6.72 -3.09
CA SER A 36 -4.77 7.00 -1.68
C SER A 36 -5.99 6.31 -1.07
N ALA A 37 -7.11 6.24 -1.79
CA ALA A 37 -8.30 5.53 -1.33
C ALA A 37 -8.02 4.02 -1.19
N CYS A 38 -7.31 3.41 -2.16
CA CYS A 38 -6.90 2.02 -2.08
C CYS A 38 -6.10 1.72 -0.80
N LEU A 39 -5.08 2.54 -0.49
CA LEU A 39 -4.25 2.38 0.70
C LEU A 39 -5.05 2.54 2.01
N TYR A 40 -6.05 3.42 2.01
CA TYR A 40 -6.93 3.59 3.16
C TYR A 40 -7.87 2.39 3.34
N THR A 41 -8.47 1.90 2.25
CA THR A 41 -9.35 0.72 2.27
C THR A 41 -8.63 -0.55 2.69
N THR A 42 -7.35 -0.73 2.33
CA THR A 42 -6.54 -1.87 2.79
C THR A 42 -6.07 -1.74 4.23
N GLY A 43 -6.40 -0.64 4.93
CA GLY A 43 -5.94 -0.37 6.29
C GLY A 43 -4.45 -0.07 6.39
N THR A 44 -3.77 0.18 5.27
CA THR A 44 -2.34 0.50 5.24
C THR A 44 -2.08 1.92 5.76
N VAL A 45 -3.06 2.81 5.65
CA VAL A 45 -3.03 4.16 6.23
C VAL A 45 -4.33 4.47 6.98
N ASN A 46 -4.24 5.32 8.01
CA ASN A 46 -5.37 5.66 8.90
C ASN A 46 -6.24 6.83 8.41
N ARG A 47 -5.88 7.48 7.30
CA ARG A 47 -6.65 8.56 6.67
C ARG A 47 -6.37 8.64 5.18
N MET A 48 -7.30 9.21 4.42
CA MET A 48 -7.03 9.54 3.02
C MET A 48 -6.02 10.68 2.92
N GLY A 49 -5.10 10.57 1.96
CA GLY A 49 -4.19 11.62 1.58
C GLY A 49 -4.94 12.74 0.86
N LEU A 50 -4.57 13.98 1.16
CA LEU A 50 -5.05 15.16 0.46
C LEU A 50 -4.15 15.36 -0.76
N VAL A 51 -4.78 15.59 -1.91
CA VAL A 51 -4.09 16.01 -3.12
C VAL A 51 -4.32 17.52 -3.21
N ASP A 52 -3.27 18.29 -2.99
CA ASP A 52 -3.27 19.72 -3.31
C ASP A 52 -3.11 19.88 -4.83
N GLN A 53 -3.65 20.97 -5.38
CA GLN A 53 -3.64 21.21 -6.84
C GLN A 53 -2.24 21.49 -7.39
#